data_AF-A0A8S4RW43-F1
#
_entry.id   AF-A0A8S4RW43-F1
#
_cell.length_a   1.000
_cell.length_b   1.000
_cell.length_c   1.000
_cell.angle_alpha   90.00
_cell.angle_beta   90.00
_cell.angle_gamma   90.00
#
_symmetry.space_group_name_H-M   'P 1'
#
loop_
_entity.id
_entity.type
_entity.pdbx_description
1 polymer ?
#
loop_
_entity_poly.entity_id
_entity_poly.type
_entity_poly.pdbx_seq_one_letter_code
_entity_poly.pdbx_strand_id
1 'polypeptide(L)'
;MYIFSPFRFVLKPQREGGGNNLYGSDVREALLRMRHSRERAAYILMERILPPLVSGYVVRPGASVPPPLTDLVSELGIFGVIIGTKDKIYCNRQAGHMLRTKLADANEGGVAAGLGALDSPFLLEM
;
A
#
# COMPACT_ATOMS: atom_id res chain seq x y z
N MET A 1 -9.42 8.26 20.85
CA MET A 1 -10.02 7.21 20.00
C MET A 1 -8.95 6.38 19.29
N TYR A 2 -8.10 6.96 18.44
CA TYR A 2 -7.11 6.23 17.61
C TYR A 2 -6.00 5.49 18.37
N ILE A 3 -5.59 5.98 19.55
CA ILE A 3 -4.62 5.32 20.44
C ILE A 3 -5.10 3.93 20.91
N PHE A 4 -6.41 3.71 20.97
CA PHE A 4 -7.02 2.48 21.49
C PHE A 4 -7.36 1.46 20.40
N SER A 5 -7.14 1.79 19.12
CA SER A 5 -7.33 0.86 18.02
C SER A 5 -6.26 1.06 16.93
N PRO A 6 -4.96 1.00 17.27
CA PRO A 6 -3.90 1.44 16.37
C PRO A 6 -3.75 0.52 15.13
N PHE A 7 -4.18 -0.74 15.22
CA PHE A 7 -4.21 -1.68 14.10
C PHE A 7 -5.19 -1.32 12.98
N ARG A 8 -6.18 -0.44 13.26
CA ARG A 8 -7.13 0.07 12.27
C ARG A 8 -6.58 1.23 11.46
N PHE A 9 -5.37 1.72 11.75
CA PHE A 9 -4.82 2.90 11.12
C PHE A 9 -3.41 2.67 10.61
N VAL A 10 -3.03 3.49 9.64
CA VAL A 10 -1.67 3.64 9.14
C VAL A 10 -1.30 5.10 9.30
N LEU A 11 -0.15 5.38 9.92
CA LEU A 11 0.39 6.74 10.03
C LEU A 11 1.40 6.95 8.89
N LYS A 12 1.16 7.96 8.05
CA LYS A 12 1.96 8.21 6.85
C LYS A 12 2.71 9.53 6.96
N PRO A 13 4.05 9.55 6.88
CA PRO A 13 4.82 10.77 6.72
C PRO A 13 4.72 11.31 5.29
N GLN A 14 5.16 12.55 5.07
CA GLN A 14 5.30 13.15 3.73
C GLN A 14 6.52 12.56 2.97
N ARG A 15 6.49 11.26 2.64
CA ARG A 15 7.55 10.57 1.89
C ARG A 15 6.96 9.61 0.85
N GLU A 16 7.71 9.40 -0.23
CA GLU A 16 7.35 8.52 -1.35
C GLU A 16 8.25 7.26 -1.41
N GLY A 17 7.88 6.30 -2.26
CA GLY A 17 8.71 5.13 -2.57
C GLY A 17 8.50 3.90 -1.67
N GLY A 18 7.58 3.96 -0.70
CA GLY A 18 7.30 2.87 0.25
C GLY A 18 8.29 2.78 1.41
N GLY A 19 7.96 1.97 2.42
CA GLY A 19 8.83 1.70 3.57
C GLY A 19 8.84 2.77 4.67
N ASN A 20 7.98 3.79 4.59
CA ASN A 20 7.99 4.93 5.52
C ASN A 20 6.81 4.95 6.50
N ASN A 21 5.80 4.12 6.27
CA ASN A 21 4.57 4.15 7.06
C ASN A 21 4.77 3.43 8.40
N LEU A 22 4.01 3.87 9.41
CA LEU A 22 3.93 3.19 10.70
C LEU A 22 2.61 2.42 10.79
N TYR A 23 2.67 1.22 11.36
CA TYR A 23 1.55 0.28 11.49
C TYR A 23 1.46 -0.25 12.92
N GLY A 24 0.29 -0.76 13.30
CA GLY A 24 0.12 -1.45 14.58
C GLY A 24 0.57 -0.60 15.77
N SER A 25 1.32 -1.18 16.70
CA SER A 25 1.81 -0.49 17.90
C SER A 25 2.59 0.79 17.61
N ASP A 26 3.32 0.85 16.49
CA ASP A 26 4.17 2.01 16.16
C ASP A 26 3.34 3.27 15.91
N VAL A 27 2.10 3.13 15.43
CA VAL A 27 1.15 4.24 15.31
C VAL A 27 0.86 4.83 16.68
N ARG A 28 0.59 3.98 17.68
CA ARG A 28 0.29 4.42 19.04
C ARG A 28 1.49 5.13 19.65
N GLU A 29 2.67 4.51 19.58
CA GLU A 29 3.89 5.07 20.18
C GLU A 29 4.28 6.40 19.54
N ALA A 30 4.19 6.50 18.21
CA ALA A 30 4.46 7.75 17.50
C ALA A 30 3.46 8.86 17.90
N LEU A 31 2.17 8.55 17.97
CA LEU A 31 1.15 9.52 18.37
C LEU A 31 1.30 9.99 19.82
N LEU A 32 1.72 9.11 20.73
CA LEU A 32 2.00 9.47 22.12
C LEU A 32 3.25 10.34 22.23
N ARG A 33 4.34 9.95 21.57
CA ARG A 33 5.60 10.72 21.53
C ARG A 33 5.39 12.14 20.99
N MET A 34 4.60 12.26 19.92
CA MET A 34 4.36 13.55 19.23
C MET A 34 3.16 14.34 19.77
N ARG A 35 2.53 13.92 20.88
CA ARG A 35 1.26 14.49 21.37
C ARG A 35 1.26 16.01 21.50
N HIS A 36 2.39 16.58 21.89
CA HIS A 36 2.60 18.02 22.08
C HIS A 36 3.69 18.60 21.16
N SER A 37 4.14 17.84 20.17
CA SER A 37 5.19 18.25 19.22
C SER A 37 4.60 18.75 17.91
N ARG A 38 5.24 19.77 17.32
CA ARG A 38 4.93 20.23 15.96
C ARG A 38 5.27 19.18 14.89
N GLU A 39 6.14 18.21 15.20
CA GLU A 39 6.46 17.05 14.34
C GLU A 39 5.19 16.35 13.85
N ARG A 40 4.13 16.32 14.67
CA ARG A 40 2.86 15.68 14.33
C ARG A 40 2.24 16.19 13.03
N ALA A 41 2.49 17.44 12.64
CA ALA A 41 1.98 18.02 11.39
C ALA A 41 2.60 17.39 10.12
N ALA A 42 3.73 16.68 10.26
CA ALA A 42 4.37 15.96 9.15
C ALA A 42 3.69 14.63 8.80
N TYR A 43 2.63 14.25 9.51
CA TYR A 43 1.95 12.97 9.34
C TYR A 43 0.45 13.12 9.08
N ILE A 44 -0.10 12.18 8.32
CA ILE A 44 -1.54 11.95 8.22
C ILE A 44 -1.89 10.59 8.82
N LEU A 45 -3.04 10.51 9.48
CA LEU A 45 -3.60 9.26 9.97
C LEU A 45 -4.66 8.78 8.99
N MET A 46 -4.47 7.60 8.42
CA MET A 46 -5.38 7.01 7.44
C MET A 46 -5.98 5.73 8.00
N GLU A 47 -7.28 5.50 7.77
CA GLU A 47 -7.89 4.20 8.08
C GLU A 47 -7.25 3.10 7.21
N ARG A 48 -6.90 1.98 7.83
CA ARG A 48 -6.30 0.84 7.16
C ARG A 48 -7.38 0.10 6.38
N ILE A 49 -7.18 -0.05 5.07
CA ILE A 49 -8.02 -0.89 4.22
C ILE A 49 -7.67 -2.35 4.50
N LEU A 50 -8.70 -3.18 4.70
CA LEU A 50 -8.58 -4.63 4.89
C LEU A 50 -9.22 -5.32 3.68
N PRO A 51 -8.44 -5.56 2.60
CA PRO A 51 -8.95 -6.25 1.41
C PRO A 51 -9.21 -7.74 1.70
N PRO A 52 -10.03 -8.41 0.87
CA PRO A 52 -10.21 -9.86 0.96
C PRO A 52 -8.89 -10.59 0.71
N LEU A 53 -8.70 -11.72 1.40
CA LEU A 53 -7.55 -12.60 1.22
C LEU A 53 -7.76 -13.48 -0.01
N VAL A 54 -6.68 -13.69 -0.76
CA VAL A 54 -6.64 -14.62 -1.88
C VAL A 54 -5.46 -15.57 -1.66
N SER A 55 -5.70 -16.88 -1.72
CA SER A 55 -4.62 -17.86 -1.62
C SER A 55 -3.95 -18.03 -2.99
N GLY A 56 -2.63 -17.96 -3.03
CA GLY A 56 -1.86 -18.07 -4.27
C GLY A 56 -0.37 -18.35 -4.04
N TYR A 57 0.37 -18.40 -5.14
CA TYR A 57 1.81 -18.66 -5.13
C TYR A 57 2.57 -17.41 -5.54
N VAL A 58 3.67 -17.12 -4.85
CA VAL A 58 4.58 -16.04 -5.21
C VAL A 58 5.91 -16.63 -5.65
N VAL A 59 6.23 -16.47 -6.94
CA VAL A 59 7.50 -16.92 -7.50
C VAL A 59 8.56 -15.84 -7.27
N ARG A 60 9.69 -16.21 -6.66
CA ARG A 60 10.82 -15.30 -6.42
C ARG A 60 12.16 -15.99 -6.76
N PRO A 61 13.15 -15.25 -7.27
CA PRO A 61 14.51 -15.78 -7.44
C PRO A 61 15.07 -16.31 -6.12
N GLY A 62 15.61 -17.52 -6.12
CA GLY A 62 16.21 -18.14 -4.93
C GLY A 62 15.22 -18.68 -3.88
N ALA A 63 13.91 -18.61 -4.14
CA ALA A 63 12.90 -19.21 -3.27
C ALA A 63 12.72 -20.72 -3.57
N SER A 64 12.01 -21.41 -2.67
CA SER A 64 11.69 -22.83 -2.82
C SER A 64 10.88 -23.12 -4.08
N VAL A 65 11.13 -24.27 -4.69
CA VAL A 65 10.38 -24.78 -5.85
C VAL A 65 9.81 -26.17 -5.50
N PRO A 66 8.48 -26.37 -5.48
CA PRO A 66 7.46 -25.36 -5.74
C PRO A 66 7.36 -24.30 -4.62
N PRO A 67 6.91 -23.06 -4.93
CA PRO A 67 6.59 -22.08 -3.89
C PRO A 67 5.47 -22.59 -2.98
N PRO A 68 5.46 -22.22 -1.69
CA PRO A 68 4.34 -22.54 -0.81
C PRO A 68 3.08 -21.79 -1.25
N LEU A 69 1.91 -22.37 -0.96
CA LEU A 69 0.64 -21.66 -1.02
C LEU A 69 0.58 -20.66 0.13
N THR A 70 0.22 -19.42 -0.15
CA THR A 70 0.23 -18.31 0.83
C THR A 70 -1.01 -17.44 0.71
N ASP A 71 -1.39 -16.77 1.80
CA ASP A 71 -2.44 -15.76 1.77
C ASP A 71 -1.89 -14.42 1.30
N LEU A 72 -2.58 -13.84 0.32
CA LEU A 72 -2.17 -12.66 -0.41
C LEU A 72 -3.22 -11.57 -0.35
N VAL A 73 -2.75 -10.33 -0.53
CA VAL A 73 -3.58 -9.16 -0.75
C VAL A 73 -3.04 -8.38 -1.94
N SER A 74 -3.96 -7.85 -2.76
CA SER A 74 -3.63 -7.12 -3.98
C SER A 74 -3.99 -5.65 -3.88
N GLU A 75 -3.18 -4.81 -4.52
CA GLU A 75 -3.37 -3.37 -4.64
C GLU A 75 -3.37 -2.99 -6.13
N LEU A 76 -4.50 -2.49 -6.61
CA LEU A 76 -4.69 -2.10 -8.01
C LEU A 76 -4.29 -0.63 -8.21
N GLY A 77 -3.27 -0.41 -9.04
CA GLY A 77 -2.89 0.90 -9.54
C GLY A 77 -3.47 1.14 -10.94
N ILE A 78 -4.04 2.33 -11.15
CA ILE A 78 -4.52 2.79 -12.46
C ILE A 78 -3.64 3.95 -12.93
N PHE A 79 -3.03 3.82 -14.10
CA PHE A 79 -2.21 4.89 -14.66
C PHE A 79 -3.10 5.95 -15.30
N GLY A 80 -2.83 7.21 -15.01
CA GLY A 80 -3.49 8.37 -15.63
C GLY A 80 -2.47 9.26 -16.34
N VAL A 81 -2.85 9.81 -17.48
CA VAL A 81 -2.06 10.79 -18.24
C VAL A 81 -2.89 12.06 -18.38
N ILE A 82 -2.34 13.17 -17.88
CA ILE A 82 -2.89 14.51 -18.06
C ILE A 82 -1.86 15.42 -18.72
N ILE A 83 -2.27 16.12 -19.78
CA ILE A 83 -1.46 17.12 -20.49
C ILE A 83 -2.31 18.38 -20.62
N GLY A 84 -1.80 19.50 -20.13
CA GLY A 84 -2.50 20.78 -20.11
C GLY A 84 -1.56 21.96 -19.95
N THR A 85 -2.08 23.15 -20.22
CA THR A 85 -1.53 24.43 -19.76
C THR A 85 -2.30 24.89 -18.53
N LYS A 86 -1.95 26.08 -18.01
CA LYS A 86 -2.71 26.75 -16.95
C LYS A 86 -4.21 26.85 -17.25
N ASP A 87 -4.56 27.12 -18.51
CA ASP A 87 -5.92 27.51 -18.90
C ASP A 87 -6.66 26.42 -19.71
N LYS A 88 -5.98 25.36 -20.13
CA LYS A 88 -6.57 24.33 -21.01
C LYS A 88 -5.98 22.94 -20.79
N ILE A 89 -6.85 21.96 -20.62
CA ILE A 89 -6.48 20.54 -20.65
C ILE A 89 -6.58 20.03 -22.10
N TYR A 90 -5.50 19.45 -22.63
CA TYR A 90 -5.44 18.87 -23.97
C TYR A 90 -5.68 17.36 -23.96
N CYS A 91 -5.25 16.69 -22.91
CA CYS A 91 -5.39 15.25 -22.75
C CYS A 91 -5.66 14.95 -21.28
N ASN A 92 -6.65 14.10 -21.01
CA ASN A 92 -6.90 13.52 -19.70
C ASN A 92 -7.49 12.13 -19.93
N ARG A 93 -6.69 11.08 -19.72
CA ARG A 93 -7.12 9.70 -19.98
C ARG A 93 -6.47 8.71 -19.02
N GLN A 94 -7.15 7.58 -18.85
CA GLN A 94 -6.57 6.38 -18.26
C GLN A 94 -5.63 5.69 -19.27
N ALA A 95 -4.51 5.15 -18.79
CA ALA A 95 -3.38 4.69 -19.61
C ALA A 95 -2.88 3.29 -19.20
N GLY A 96 -3.78 2.42 -18.72
CA GLY A 96 -3.45 1.08 -18.26
C GLY A 96 -3.50 0.92 -16.74
N HIS A 97 -3.05 -0.22 -16.27
CA HIS A 97 -3.06 -0.59 -14.86
C HIS A 97 -1.82 -1.40 -14.49
N MET A 98 -1.58 -1.52 -13.19
CA MET A 98 -0.62 -2.46 -12.61
C MET A 98 -1.26 -3.02 -11.34
N LEU A 99 -1.30 -4.35 -11.23
CA LEU A 99 -1.67 -5.00 -9.98
C LEU A 99 -0.37 -5.38 -9.25
N ARG A 100 -0.32 -5.06 -7.96
CA ARG A 100 0.75 -5.51 -7.06
C ARG A 100 0.14 -6.40 -6.01
N THR A 101 0.75 -7.54 -5.77
CA THR A 101 0.29 -8.50 -4.78
C THR A 101 1.39 -8.74 -3.75
N LYS A 102 1.03 -8.83 -2.48
CA LYS A 102 1.96 -9.08 -1.36
C LYS A 102 1.37 -10.11 -0.41
N LEU A 103 2.22 -10.63 0.48
CA LEU A 103 1.77 -11.45 1.59
C LEU A 103 0.80 -10.64 2.47
N ALA A 104 -0.25 -11.29 2.97
CA ALA A 104 -1.30 -10.64 3.75
C ALA A 104 -0.78 -10.01 5.07
N ASP A 105 0.24 -10.60 5.67
CA ASP A 105 0.89 -10.14 6.90
C ASP A 105 1.96 -9.06 6.66
N ALA A 106 2.34 -8.80 5.40
CA ALA A 106 3.32 -7.78 5.07
C ALA A 106 2.72 -6.38 5.17
N ASN A 107 3.31 -5.55 6.03
CA ASN A 107 2.91 -4.14 6.16
C ASN A 107 3.22 -3.34 4.88
N GLU A 108 4.38 -3.57 4.27
CA GLU A 108 4.85 -2.88 3.07
C GLU A 108 4.71 -3.74 1.81
N GLY A 109 4.45 -3.10 0.67
CA GLY A 109 4.09 -3.77 -0.60
C GLY A 109 4.95 -3.39 -1.81
N GLY A 110 6.05 -2.67 -1.59
CA GLY A 110 6.92 -2.22 -2.68
C GLY A 110 7.51 -3.40 -3.45
N VAL A 111 7.29 -3.44 -4.77
CA VAL A 111 7.93 -4.42 -5.67
C VAL A 111 9.44 -4.20 -5.69
N ALA A 112 9.87 -2.94 -5.85
CA ALA A 112 11.30 -2.58 -5.83
C ALA A 112 11.98 -2.85 -4.48
N ALA A 113 11.21 -2.84 -3.39
CA ALA A 113 11.70 -3.19 -2.05
C ALA A 113 11.75 -4.72 -1.81
N GLY A 114 11.35 -5.54 -2.79
CA GLY A 114 11.33 -7.00 -2.71
C GLY A 114 10.15 -7.59 -1.92
N LEU A 115 9.25 -6.76 -1.41
CA LEU A 115 8.15 -7.19 -0.53
C LEU A 115 6.88 -7.54 -1.32
N GLY A 116 6.66 -6.90 -2.47
CA GLY A 116 5.57 -7.22 -3.40
C GLY A 116 6.03 -8.09 -4.58
N ALA A 117 5.06 -8.58 -5.34
CA ALA A 117 5.21 -9.18 -6.66
C ALA A 117 4.26 -8.47 -7.65
N LEU A 118 4.62 -8.53 -8.95
CA LEU A 118 3.73 -8.07 -10.02
C LEU A 118 2.65 -9.12 -10.28
N ASP A 119 1.46 -8.65 -10.62
CA ASP A 119 0.30 -9.49 -10.83
C ASP A 119 -0.60 -8.93 -11.95
N SER A 120 -1.62 -9.69 -12.34
CA SER A 120 -2.66 -9.29 -13.30
C SER A 120 -4.06 -9.45 -12.70
N PRO A 121 -4.98 -8.49 -12.92
CA PRO A 121 -6.34 -8.65 -12.43
C PRO A 121 -7.09 -9.73 -13.22
N PHE A 122 -7.77 -10.62 -12.50
CA PHE A 122 -8.74 -11.54 -13.07
C PHE A 122 -10.16 -10.98 -12.85
N LEU A 123 -10.85 -10.63 -13.92
CA LEU A 123 -12.20 -10.11 -13.85
C LEU A 123 -13.19 -11.25 -13.68
N LEU A 124 -13.94 -11.21 -12.57
CA LEU A 124 -15.02 -12.16 -12.30
C LEU A 124 -16.31 -11.62 -12.91
N GLU A 125 -17.05 -12.47 -13.63
CA GLU A 125 -18.46 -12.19 -13.91
C GLU A 125 -19.26 -12.43 -12.64
N MET A 126 -20.12 -11.46 -12.29
CA MET A 126 -21.05 -11.56 -11.15
C MET A 126 -22.47 -11.82 -11.63
#